data_AF-A0A451ALP8-F1
#
_entry.id   AF-A0A451ALP8-F1
#
_cell.length_a   1.000
_cell.length_b   1.000
_cell.length_c   1.000
_cell.angle_alpha   90.00
_cell.angle_beta   90.00
_cell.angle_gamma   90.00
#
_symmetry.space_group_name_H-M   'P 1'
#
loop_
_entity.id
_entity.type
_entity.pdbx_description
1 polymer ?
#
loop_
_entity_poly.entity_id
_entity_poly.type
_entity_poly.pdbx_seq_one_letter_code
_entity_poly.pdbx_strand_id
1 'polypeptide(L)'
;DSVPWGGFIDNVDQFDPAFFGISPREAETMDPQQRLLLEVGWEALEDAGIAPDTLTGGRTGVFVGISTHDYAEYLPTAGSNLHFETGNAFSIAASRLSYLLDLRGPS
;
A
#
# COMPACT_ATOMS: atom_id res chain seq x y z
N ASP A 1 24.71 19.70 15.08
CA ASP A 1 23.55 20.51 14.70
C ASP A 1 22.42 19.61 14.22
N SER A 2 21.38 19.44 15.02
CA SER A 2 20.15 18.78 14.57
C SER A 2 19.23 19.83 13.96
N VAL A 3 18.71 19.56 12.76
CA VAL A 3 17.64 20.37 12.17
C VAL A 3 16.32 19.88 12.78
N PRO A 4 15.58 20.68 13.55
CA PRO A 4 14.39 20.23 14.28
C PRO A 4 13.11 20.20 13.42
N TRP A 5 13.24 20.37 12.10
CA TRP A 5 12.12 20.53 11.18
C TRP A 5 11.97 19.30 10.30
N GLY A 6 10.73 18.86 10.09
CA GLY A 6 10.36 17.76 9.20
C GLY A 6 8.92 17.89 8.73
N GLY A 7 8.60 17.27 7.60
CA GLY A 7 7.22 17.10 7.14
C GLY A 7 6.74 15.70 7.54
N PHE A 8 5.59 15.63 8.21
CA PHE A 8 5.02 14.38 8.69
C PHE A 8 3.58 14.27 8.21
N ILE A 9 3.17 13.05 7.88
CA ILE A 9 1.78 12.72 7.58
C ILE A 9 1.09 12.44 8.91
N ASP A 10 -0.01 13.13 9.16
CA ASP A 10 -0.86 12.86 10.32
C ASP A 10 -1.52 11.49 10.17
N ASN A 11 -1.72 10.77 11.28
CA ASN A 11 -2.44 9.49 11.31
C ASN A 11 -1.86 8.41 10.37
N VAL A 12 -0.54 8.43 10.13
CA VAL A 12 0.17 7.47 9.25
C VAL A 12 -0.02 5.99 9.64
N ASP A 13 -0.46 5.73 10.87
CA ASP A 13 -0.77 4.41 11.40
C ASP A 13 -2.19 3.93 11.10
N GLN A 14 -3.11 4.82 10.72
CA GLN A 14 -4.50 4.48 10.42
C GLN A 14 -4.62 3.81 9.04
N PHE A 15 -5.50 2.80 8.97
CA PHE A 15 -5.81 2.05 7.76
C PHE A 15 -7.12 1.27 7.97
N ASP A 16 -7.99 1.16 6.96
CA ASP A 16 -9.15 0.25 6.99
C ASP A 16 -8.83 -1.10 6.29
N PRO A 17 -8.26 -2.09 7.00
CA PRO A 17 -7.87 -3.33 6.38
C PRO A 17 -9.06 -4.16 5.91
N ALA A 18 -10.23 -4.04 6.56
CA ALA A 18 -11.40 -4.83 6.23
C ALA A 18 -11.98 -4.42 4.86
N PHE A 19 -11.99 -3.11 4.58
CA PHE A 19 -12.39 -2.57 3.28
C PHE A 19 -11.55 -3.15 2.13
N PHE A 20 -10.23 -3.25 2.32
CA PHE A 20 -9.29 -3.76 1.32
C PHE A 20 -9.15 -5.29 1.31
N GLY A 21 -9.94 -6.02 2.11
CA GLY A 21 -9.87 -7.49 2.19
C GLY A 21 -8.56 -8.01 2.81
N ILE A 22 -7.89 -7.20 3.62
CA ILE A 22 -6.62 -7.50 4.28
C ILE A 22 -6.89 -7.92 5.72
N SER A 23 -6.20 -8.95 6.21
CA SER A 23 -6.35 -9.36 7.61
C SER A 23 -5.69 -8.35 8.56
N PRO A 24 -6.21 -8.14 9.78
CA PRO A 24 -5.58 -7.24 10.76
C PRO A 24 -4.10 -7.57 11.01
N ARG A 25 -3.77 -8.87 11.08
CA ARG A 25 -2.40 -9.35 11.27
C ARG A 25 -1.47 -8.99 10.11
N GLU A 26 -1.96 -9.06 8.88
CA GLU A 26 -1.19 -8.64 7.72
C GLU A 26 -0.99 -7.11 7.74
N ALA A 27 -2.06 -6.36 7.99
CA ALA A 27 -2.05 -4.90 8.02
C ALA A 27 -1.06 -4.31 9.04
N GLU A 28 -0.93 -4.92 10.23
CA GLU A 28 0.06 -4.53 11.24
C GLU A 28 1.50 -4.57 10.72
N THR A 29 1.79 -5.48 9.78
CA THR A 29 3.12 -5.69 9.20
C THR A 29 3.35 -4.99 7.86
N MET A 30 2.33 -4.36 7.30
CA MET A 30 2.43 -3.64 6.04
C MET A 30 3.12 -2.29 6.24
N ASP A 31 4.03 -1.95 5.34
CA ASP A 31 4.61 -0.62 5.23
C ASP A 31 3.47 0.43 5.10
N PRO A 32 3.45 1.49 5.94
CA PRO A 32 2.50 2.58 5.81
C PRO A 32 2.39 3.17 4.39
N GLN A 33 3.48 3.17 3.62
CA GLN A 33 3.47 3.60 2.21
C GLN A 33 2.51 2.75 1.36
N GLN A 34 2.45 1.43 1.59
CA GLN A 34 1.54 0.53 0.88
C GLN A 34 0.09 0.73 1.33
N ARG A 35 -0.14 0.95 2.62
CA ARG A 35 -1.48 1.22 3.18
C ARG A 35 -2.07 2.50 2.60
N LEU A 36 -1.30 3.59 2.67
CA LEU A 36 -1.67 4.88 2.08
C LEU A 36 -1.90 4.76 0.57
N LEU A 37 -1.05 4.03 -0.16
CA LEU A 37 -1.21 3.84 -1.60
C LEU A 37 -2.56 3.19 -1.96
N LEU A 38 -3.05 2.24 -1.15
CA LEU A 38 -4.35 1.61 -1.39
C LEU A 38 -5.50 2.62 -1.17
N GLU A 39 -5.43 3.41 -0.10
CA GLU A 39 -6.41 4.45 0.21
C GLU A 39 -6.44 5.54 -0.86
N VAL A 40 -5.31 6.18 -1.14
CA VAL A 40 -5.27 7.26 -2.13
C VAL A 40 -5.51 6.76 -3.56
N GLY A 41 -5.17 5.51 -3.86
CA GLY A 41 -5.48 4.88 -5.14
C GLY A 41 -7.00 4.69 -5.32
N TRP A 42 -7.69 4.31 -4.25
CA TRP A 42 -9.16 4.21 -4.24
C TRP A 42 -9.81 5.60 -4.33
N GLU A 43 -9.41 6.53 -3.48
CA GLU A 43 -9.92 7.92 -3.46
C GLU A 43 -9.74 8.60 -4.82
N ALA A 44 -8.63 8.36 -5.51
CA ALA A 44 -8.40 8.90 -6.85
C ALA A 44 -9.40 8.37 -7.90
N LEU A 45 -9.86 7.13 -7.77
CA LEU A 45 -10.93 6.60 -8.62
C LEU A 45 -12.28 7.23 -8.29
N GLU A 46 -12.57 7.43 -7.00
CA GLU A 46 -13.78 8.12 -6.55
C GLU A 46 -13.83 9.56 -7.04
N ASP A 47 -12.73 10.30 -6.91
CA ASP A 47 -12.59 11.68 -7.43
C ASP A 47 -12.79 11.74 -8.95
N ALA A 48 -12.28 10.76 -9.67
CA ALA A 48 -12.49 10.62 -11.12
C ALA A 48 -13.92 10.18 -11.51
N GLY A 49 -14.76 9.81 -10.55
CA GLY A 49 -16.09 9.24 -10.80
C GLY A 49 -16.06 7.90 -11.50
N ILE A 50 -14.97 7.13 -11.33
CA ILE A 50 -14.77 5.81 -11.94
C ILE A 50 -15.09 4.75 -10.90
N ALA A 51 -16.14 3.97 -11.16
CA ALA A 51 -16.45 2.81 -10.33
C ALA A 51 -15.35 1.73 -10.51
N PRO A 52 -14.66 1.28 -9.44
CA PRO A 52 -13.55 0.32 -9.51
C PRO A 52 -13.85 -0.97 -10.27
N ASP A 53 -15.06 -1.48 -10.11
CA ASP A 53 -15.63 -2.66 -10.76
C ASP A 53 -15.76 -2.51 -12.30
N THR A 54 -15.65 -1.30 -12.83
CA THR A 54 -15.56 -1.06 -14.29
C THR A 54 -14.16 -1.29 -14.85
N LEU A 55 -13.14 -1.37 -14.00
CA LEU A 55 -11.74 -1.62 -14.38
C LEU A 55 -11.35 -3.10 -14.29
N THR A 56 -12.15 -3.92 -13.62
CA THR A 56 -11.93 -5.34 -13.39
C THR A 56 -11.64 -6.10 -14.69
N GLY A 57 -10.52 -6.82 -14.71
CA GLY A 57 -10.01 -7.58 -15.85
C GLY A 57 -9.44 -6.73 -16.99
N GLY A 58 -9.43 -5.41 -16.85
CA GLY A 58 -8.97 -4.45 -17.85
C GLY A 58 -7.45 -4.39 -17.98
N ARG A 59 -6.97 -3.66 -18.99
CA ARG A 59 -5.52 -3.49 -19.26
C ARG A 59 -4.91 -2.25 -18.59
N THR A 60 -5.56 -1.71 -17.57
CA THR A 60 -5.04 -0.56 -16.81
C THR A 60 -3.75 -0.97 -16.14
N GLY A 61 -2.72 -0.13 -16.22
CA GLY A 61 -1.43 -0.35 -15.56
C GLY A 61 -1.30 0.49 -14.30
N VAL A 62 -0.47 0.02 -13.37
CA VAL A 62 -0.12 0.70 -12.12
C VAL A 62 1.37 0.99 -12.13
N PHE A 63 1.76 2.24 -11.87
CA PHE A 63 3.15 2.66 -11.83
C PHE A 63 3.40 3.44 -10.54
N VAL A 64 4.30 2.95 -9.70
CA VAL A 64 4.57 3.51 -8.37
C VAL A 64 6.02 3.92 -8.27
N GLY A 65 6.26 5.17 -7.87
CA GLY A 65 7.57 5.63 -7.45
C GLY A 65 7.73 5.41 -5.94
N ILE A 66 8.65 4.53 -5.54
CA ILE A 66 8.93 4.21 -4.13
C ILE A 66 10.43 3.94 -3.98
N SER A 67 11.03 4.33 -2.84
CA SER A 67 12.49 4.28 -2.67
C SER A 67 12.96 3.91 -1.27
N THR A 68 12.25 4.30 -0.21
CA THR A 68 12.62 4.05 1.18
C THR A 68 11.92 2.81 1.72
N HIS A 69 12.62 1.98 2.51
CA HIS A 69 12.11 0.72 3.06
C HIS A 69 12.24 0.64 4.59
N ASP A 70 12.25 1.81 5.23
CA ASP A 70 12.60 1.99 6.64
C ASP A 70 11.70 1.15 7.57
N TYR A 71 10.42 0.98 7.25
CA TYR A 71 9.49 0.20 8.07
C TYR A 71 9.95 -1.27 8.22
N ALA A 72 10.51 -1.85 7.15
CA ALA A 72 11.06 -3.19 7.16
C ALA A 72 12.31 -3.31 8.05
N GLU A 73 13.12 -2.25 8.12
CA GLU A 73 14.33 -2.20 8.96
C GLU A 73 13.99 -2.09 10.45
N TYR A 74 12.90 -1.39 10.80
CA TYR A 74 12.47 -1.18 12.19
C TYR A 74 11.57 -2.27 12.76
N LEU A 75 10.98 -3.11 11.91
CA LEU A 75 10.18 -4.25 12.36
C LEU A 75 11.07 -5.28 13.08
N PRO A 76 10.77 -5.64 14.34
CA PRO A 76 11.55 -6.65 15.05
C PRO A 76 11.52 -7.97 14.28
N THR A 77 12.67 -8.63 14.17
CA THR A 77 12.88 -9.93 13.49
C THR A 77 12.23 -11.10 14.25
N ALA A 78 11.03 -10.89 14.81
CA ALA A 78 10.30 -11.85 15.59
C ALA A 78 9.54 -12.81 14.67
N GLY A 79 10.25 -13.81 14.17
CA GLY A 79 9.72 -15.08 13.66
C GLY A 79 8.89 -14.98 12.38
N SER A 80 9.46 -15.53 11.28
CA SER A 80 8.81 -15.84 9.99
C SER A 80 7.34 -15.40 9.85
N ASN A 81 7.09 -14.10 9.73
CA ASN A 81 5.75 -13.63 9.47
C ASN A 81 5.56 -13.74 7.96
N LEU A 82 4.72 -14.68 7.52
CA LEU A 82 4.49 -14.99 6.09
C LEU A 82 4.14 -13.75 5.26
N HIS A 83 3.65 -12.68 5.92
CA HIS A 83 3.25 -11.42 5.30
C HIS A 83 4.34 -10.32 5.36
N PHE A 84 5.49 -10.57 5.97
CA PHE A 84 6.55 -9.56 6.11
C PHE A 84 7.07 -9.12 4.73
N GLU A 85 7.43 -10.08 3.87
CA GLU A 85 7.97 -9.79 2.55
C GLU A 85 6.93 -9.09 1.66
N THR A 86 5.69 -9.58 1.66
CA THR A 86 4.61 -8.98 0.87
C THR A 86 4.11 -7.66 1.46
N GLY A 87 4.36 -7.39 2.75
CA GLY A 87 3.99 -6.14 3.40
C GLY A 87 4.96 -5.00 3.12
N ASN A 88 6.18 -5.29 2.63
CA ASN A 88 7.28 -4.32 2.61
C ASN A 88 8.03 -4.23 1.27
N ALA A 89 7.94 -5.24 0.40
CA ALA A 89 8.63 -5.20 -0.89
C ALA A 89 8.05 -4.14 -1.84
N PHE A 90 8.92 -3.38 -2.52
CA PHE A 90 8.53 -2.29 -3.43
C PHE A 90 7.67 -2.75 -4.61
N SER A 91 7.98 -3.89 -5.22
CA SER A 91 7.18 -4.46 -6.31
C SER A 91 5.75 -4.79 -5.87
N ILE A 92 5.56 -5.07 -4.58
CA ILE A 92 4.26 -5.45 -4.04
C ILE A 92 3.36 -4.22 -3.85
N ALA A 93 3.90 -3.02 -3.68
CA ALA A 93 3.10 -1.80 -3.59
C ALA A 93 2.20 -1.63 -4.83
N ALA A 94 2.78 -1.69 -6.03
CA ALA A 94 2.02 -1.63 -7.29
C ALA A 94 1.16 -2.89 -7.50
N SER A 95 1.70 -4.07 -7.18
CA SER A 95 0.99 -5.35 -7.37
C SER A 95 -0.26 -5.47 -6.52
N ARG A 96 -0.28 -4.90 -5.29
CA ARG A 96 -1.45 -4.91 -4.40
C ARG A 96 -2.59 -4.07 -4.94
N LEU A 97 -2.29 -2.87 -5.46
CA LEU A 97 -3.32 -2.03 -6.07
C LEU A 97 -3.87 -2.69 -7.34
N SER A 98 -3.00 -3.30 -8.14
CA SER A 98 -3.41 -4.12 -9.30
C SER A 98 -4.30 -5.29 -8.89
N TYR A 99 -3.93 -6.01 -7.83
CA TYR A 99 -4.68 -7.15 -7.30
C TYR A 99 -6.05 -6.74 -6.75
N LEU A 100 -6.11 -5.68 -5.94
CA LEU A 100 -7.34 -5.15 -5.35
C LEU A 100 -8.40 -4.82 -6.41
N LEU A 101 -7.96 -4.24 -7.52
CA LEU A 101 -8.82 -3.72 -8.59
C LEU A 101 -8.99 -4.70 -9.78
N ASP A 102 -8.39 -5.90 -9.71
CA ASP A 102 -8.25 -6.88 -10.82
C ASP A 102 -7.73 -6.25 -12.12
N LEU A 103 -6.67 -5.43 -12.01
CA LEU A 103 -6.02 -4.83 -13.18
C LEU A 103 -5.01 -5.81 -13.79
N ARG A 104 -5.02 -5.93 -15.12
CA ARG A 104 -4.18 -6.88 -15.88
C ARG A 104 -3.20 -6.19 -16.82
N GLY A 105 -3.01 -4.88 -16.66
CA GLY A 105 -1.93 -4.14 -17.30
C GLY A 105 -0.59 -4.31 -16.58
N PRO A 106 0.45 -3.56 -17.01
CA PRO A 106 1.75 -3.56 -16.34
C PRO A 106 1.65 -3.09 -14.88
N SER A 107 2.44 -3.71 -14.00
CA SER A 107 2.60 -3.34 -12.59
C SER A 107 4.03 -3.52 -12.13
#